data_AF-A0A919P7L6-F1
#
_entry.id   AF-A0A919P7L6-F1
#
_cell.length_a   1.000
_cell.length_b   1.000
_cell.length_c   1.000
_cell.angle_alpha   90.00
_cell.angle_beta   90.00
_cell.angle_gamma   90.00
#
_symmetry.space_group_name_H-M   'P 1'
#
loop_
_entity.id
_entity.type
_entity.pdbx_description
1 polymer ?
#
loop_
_entity_poly.entity_id
_entity_poly.type
_entity_poly.pdbx_seq_one_letter_code
_entity_poly.pdbx_strand_id
1 'polypeptide(L)'
;MLVVPRGTDVLALAAAWFPGAAWSIPPVQAGASGRMTGARFRGMAAQPATGSAGLLQLDATMTLHGPIALDADAARELGLAPRDVDAYALASADPAVRLQGAAMDLVTGWLVAAARRSGGAIVPADRARLVQPDPSAAVDLTLWSAVPMSAHEAVPLVRPALHGARIGAGEVPSQAYAPEGAFSVTAVFEYDGAVTVRADRSTDVPMVLSTLDWREYGPWAYHVVWQPTSPEELTMDQPSPLHVIARSRVSPGIARATAALWRAVGGSVVDSMGFLVTPDELRERASNIAR
;
A
#
# COMPACT_ATOMS: atom_id res chain seq x y z
N MET A 1 -4.81 -7.05 -16.05
CA MET A 1 -5.48 -7.74 -14.93
C MET A 1 -4.66 -7.53 -13.68
N LEU A 2 -5.33 -7.30 -12.55
CA LEU A 2 -4.72 -7.38 -11.22
C LEU A 2 -4.79 -8.82 -10.73
N VAL A 3 -3.71 -9.35 -10.17
CA VAL A 3 -3.67 -10.68 -9.55
C VAL A 3 -3.24 -10.52 -8.10
N VAL A 4 -4.02 -11.05 -7.17
CA VAL A 4 -3.77 -10.92 -5.72
C VAL A 4 -3.85 -12.29 -5.04
N PRO A 5 -3.20 -12.49 -3.88
CA PRO A 5 -3.42 -13.70 -3.08
C PRO A 5 -4.90 -13.90 -2.78
N ARG A 6 -5.36 -15.16 -2.80
CA ARG A 6 -6.75 -15.48 -2.49
C ARG A 6 -7.15 -14.96 -1.10
N GLY A 7 -8.33 -14.37 -1.03
CA GLY A 7 -8.85 -13.75 0.20
C GLY A 7 -8.39 -12.31 0.45
N THR A 8 -7.64 -11.71 -0.48
CA THR A 8 -7.35 -10.27 -0.44
C THR A 8 -8.65 -9.47 -0.57
N ASP A 9 -8.86 -8.50 0.33
CA ASP A 9 -9.98 -7.57 0.24
C ASP A 9 -9.71 -6.50 -0.84
N VAL A 10 -10.04 -6.83 -2.09
CA VAL A 10 -9.84 -5.93 -3.24
C VAL A 10 -10.76 -4.72 -3.17
N LEU A 11 -11.92 -4.81 -2.51
CA LEU A 11 -12.79 -3.65 -2.30
C LEU A 11 -12.10 -2.63 -1.38
N ALA A 12 -11.49 -3.08 -0.28
CA ALA A 12 -10.72 -2.19 0.60
C ALA A 12 -9.52 -1.54 -0.13
N LEU A 13 -8.84 -2.29 -1.01
CA LEU A 13 -7.77 -1.72 -1.84
C LEU A 13 -8.29 -0.67 -2.82
N ALA A 14 -9.45 -0.91 -3.45
CA ALA A 14 -10.10 0.03 -4.36
C ALA A 14 -10.57 1.30 -3.62
N ALA A 15 -11.27 1.14 -2.50
CA ALA A 15 -11.84 2.23 -1.72
C ALA A 15 -10.79 3.25 -1.21
N ALA A 16 -9.53 2.84 -1.07
CA ALA A 16 -8.45 3.73 -0.68
C ALA A 16 -8.09 4.79 -1.74
N TRP A 17 -8.32 4.49 -3.02
CA TRP A 17 -8.03 5.40 -4.13
C TRP A 17 -9.29 5.91 -4.82
N PHE A 18 -10.38 5.16 -4.72
CA PHE A 18 -11.66 5.48 -5.34
C PHE A 18 -12.76 5.48 -4.28
N PRO A 19 -13.15 6.64 -3.72
CA PRO A 19 -14.13 6.73 -2.64
C PRO A 19 -15.52 6.14 -2.98
N GLY A 20 -15.84 6.06 -4.28
CA GLY A 20 -17.08 5.46 -4.79
C GLY A 20 -17.00 3.97 -5.08
N ALA A 21 -15.89 3.30 -4.76
CA ALA A 21 -15.72 1.89 -5.09
C ALA A 21 -16.76 1.02 -4.39
N ALA A 22 -17.47 0.20 -5.16
CA ALA A 22 -18.53 -0.68 -4.65
C ALA A 22 -18.80 -1.85 -5.57
N TRP A 23 -19.18 -2.99 -4.99
CA TRP A 23 -19.71 -4.11 -5.77
C TRP A 23 -21.06 -3.74 -6.37
N SER A 24 -21.14 -3.62 -7.69
CA SER A 24 -22.43 -3.55 -8.40
C SER A 24 -23.05 -4.94 -8.50
N ILE A 25 -22.21 -5.97 -8.65
CA ILE A 25 -22.58 -7.39 -8.53
C ILE A 25 -21.56 -8.05 -7.60
N PRO A 26 -21.92 -8.46 -6.38
CA PRO A 26 -20.98 -9.13 -5.49
C PRO A 26 -20.60 -10.51 -6.04
N PRO A 27 -19.33 -10.93 -5.88
CA PRO A 27 -18.92 -12.26 -6.28
C PRO A 27 -19.55 -13.31 -5.36
N VAL A 28 -19.93 -14.45 -5.93
CA VAL A 28 -20.37 -15.61 -5.15
C VAL A 28 -19.18 -16.53 -5.02
N GLN A 29 -18.70 -16.69 -3.80
CA GLN A 29 -17.62 -17.64 -3.53
C GLN A 29 -18.12 -19.06 -3.78
N ALA A 30 -17.28 -19.86 -4.45
CA ALA A 30 -17.52 -21.29 -4.54
C ALA A 30 -17.55 -21.85 -3.12
N GLY A 31 -18.71 -22.33 -2.67
CA GLY A 31 -18.80 -23.01 -1.38
C GLY A 31 -17.90 -24.24 -1.39
N ALA A 32 -17.14 -24.45 -0.32
CA ALA A 32 -16.47 -25.73 -0.10
C ALA A 32 -17.54 -26.82 -0.21
N SER A 33 -17.35 -27.78 -1.10
CA SER A 33 -18.22 -28.95 -1.19
C SER A 33 -18.16 -29.66 0.16
N GLY A 34 -19.16 -29.43 1.01
CA GLY A 34 -19.24 -30.08 2.31
C GLY A 34 -19.16 -31.59 2.08
N ARG A 35 -18.25 -32.26 2.80
CA ARG A 35 -18.20 -33.73 2.79
C ARG A 35 -19.57 -34.23 3.26
N MET A 36 -20.38 -34.73 2.33
CA MET A 36 -21.65 -35.35 2.64
C MET A 36 -21.37 -36.64 3.42
N THR A 37 -21.41 -36.59 4.74
CA THR A 37 -21.18 -37.75 5.61
C THR A 37 -22.51 -38.46 5.89
N GLY A 38 -22.61 -39.71 5.45
CA GLY A 38 -23.74 -40.58 5.73
C GLY A 38 -23.87 -41.72 4.71
N ALA A 39 -24.33 -42.89 5.16
CA ALA A 39 -24.50 -44.08 4.32
C ALA A 39 -25.36 -43.83 3.05
N ARG A 40 -26.27 -42.86 3.13
CA ARG A 40 -27.15 -42.37 2.05
C ARG A 40 -26.47 -41.52 0.95
N PHE A 41 -25.20 -41.14 1.13
CA PHE A 41 -24.44 -40.33 0.17
C PHE A 41 -23.23 -41.08 -0.45
N ARG A 42 -23.09 -42.39 -0.18
CA ARG A 42 -22.09 -43.22 -0.89
C ARG A 42 -22.43 -43.25 -2.39
N GLY A 43 -21.59 -42.63 -3.20
CA GLY A 43 -21.71 -42.62 -4.66
C GLY A 43 -22.22 -41.32 -5.27
N MET A 44 -22.62 -40.33 -4.45
CA MET A 44 -22.94 -38.99 -4.95
C MET A 44 -21.74 -38.07 -4.76
N ALA A 45 -21.11 -37.66 -5.87
CA ALA A 45 -20.17 -36.54 -5.85
C ALA A 45 -20.99 -35.27 -5.58
N ALA A 46 -20.69 -34.57 -4.49
CA ALA A 46 -21.24 -33.23 -4.30
C ALA A 46 -20.76 -32.36 -5.45
N GLN A 47 -21.69 -31.87 -6.28
CA GLN A 47 -21.38 -30.89 -7.32
C GLN A 47 -20.77 -29.68 -6.60
N PRO A 48 -19.51 -29.31 -6.86
CA PRO A 48 -18.94 -28.11 -6.24
C PRO A 48 -19.80 -26.92 -6.69
N ALA A 49 -20.24 -26.10 -5.72
CA ALA A 49 -20.90 -24.86 -6.03
C ALA A 49 -19.94 -24.03 -6.88
N THR A 50 -20.29 -23.75 -8.14
CA THR A 50 -19.47 -22.95 -9.02
C THR A 50 -19.60 -21.51 -8.55
N GLY A 51 -18.50 -20.94 -8.03
CA GLY A 51 -18.46 -19.52 -7.72
C GLY A 51 -18.67 -18.69 -8.99
N SER A 52 -19.24 -17.51 -8.85
CA SER A 52 -19.42 -16.57 -9.97
C SER A 52 -18.59 -15.31 -9.74
N ALA A 53 -17.92 -14.84 -10.79
CA ALA A 53 -17.24 -13.55 -10.77
C ALA A 53 -18.26 -12.43 -10.51
N GLY A 54 -17.84 -11.44 -9.73
CA GLY A 54 -18.56 -10.20 -9.49
C GLY A 54 -18.07 -9.07 -10.39
N LEU A 55 -18.71 -7.92 -10.24
CA LEU A 55 -18.38 -6.64 -10.86
C LEU A 55 -18.17 -5.59 -9.77
N LEU A 56 -16.92 -5.16 -9.60
CA LEU A 56 -16.54 -4.09 -8.69
C LEU A 56 -16.41 -2.80 -9.50
N GLN A 57 -17.27 -1.83 -9.22
CA GLN A 57 -17.13 -0.48 -9.75
C GLN A 57 -15.97 0.22 -9.02
N LEU A 58 -15.04 0.82 -9.75
CA LEU A 58 -14.01 1.68 -9.16
C LEU A 58 -14.50 3.13 -9.11
N ASP A 59 -14.88 3.67 -10.27
CA ASP A 59 -15.48 4.98 -10.46
C ASP A 59 -16.57 4.92 -11.55
N ALA A 60 -17.10 6.05 -12.03
CA ALA A 60 -18.13 6.04 -13.08
C ALA A 60 -17.68 5.42 -14.44
N THR A 61 -16.39 5.23 -14.65
CA THR A 61 -15.77 4.86 -15.93
C THR A 61 -15.08 3.51 -15.92
N MET A 62 -14.80 2.92 -14.75
CA MET A 62 -13.97 1.72 -14.63
C MET A 62 -14.59 0.65 -13.75
N THR A 63 -14.45 -0.60 -14.17
CA THR A 63 -14.88 -1.80 -13.44
C THR A 63 -13.79 -2.85 -13.37
N LEU A 64 -13.82 -3.66 -12.31
CA LEU A 64 -13.06 -4.89 -12.19
C LEU A 64 -14.01 -6.09 -12.24
N HIS A 65 -13.68 -7.03 -13.11
CA HIS A 65 -14.40 -8.27 -13.31
C HIS A 65 -13.60 -9.40 -12.64
N GLY A 66 -14.16 -10.01 -11.61
CA GLY A 66 -13.49 -11.03 -10.82
C GLY A 66 -14.19 -11.28 -9.48
N PRO A 67 -13.69 -12.18 -8.63
CA PRO A 67 -12.46 -12.92 -8.79
C PRO A 67 -12.59 -14.05 -9.82
N ILE A 68 -11.52 -14.25 -10.60
CA ILE A 68 -11.28 -15.49 -11.33
C ILE A 68 -10.27 -16.28 -10.51
N ALA A 69 -10.72 -17.37 -9.89
CA ALA A 69 -9.88 -18.20 -9.05
C ALA A 69 -8.86 -18.98 -9.90
N LEU A 70 -7.58 -18.86 -9.56
CA LEU A 70 -6.48 -19.63 -10.14
C LEU A 70 -5.81 -20.42 -9.01
N ASP A 71 -5.60 -21.71 -9.21
CA ASP A 71 -4.86 -22.54 -8.26
C ASP A 71 -3.34 -22.28 -8.37
N ALA A 72 -2.58 -22.87 -7.44
CA ALA A 72 -1.13 -22.76 -7.40
C ALA A 72 -0.43 -23.24 -8.69
N ASP A 73 -1.03 -24.17 -9.44
CA ASP A 73 -0.47 -24.68 -10.68
C ASP A 73 -0.64 -23.67 -11.82
N ALA A 74 -1.86 -23.15 -12.00
CA ALA A 74 -2.15 -22.09 -12.94
C ALA A 74 -1.36 -20.79 -12.61
N ALA A 75 -1.19 -20.47 -11.33
CA ALA A 75 -0.36 -19.34 -10.91
C ALA A 75 1.10 -19.51 -11.35
N ARG A 76 1.65 -20.72 -11.18
CA ARG A 76 3.03 -21.03 -11.59
C ARG A 76 3.21 -20.96 -13.10
N GLU A 77 2.23 -21.43 -13.89
CA GLU A 77 2.24 -21.32 -15.35
C GLU A 77 2.27 -19.87 -15.83
N LEU A 78 1.69 -18.95 -15.05
CA LEU A 78 1.74 -17.50 -15.28
C LEU A 78 3.04 -16.83 -14.79
N GLY A 79 3.96 -17.58 -14.18
CA GLY A 79 5.20 -17.05 -13.61
C GLY A 79 5.05 -16.43 -12.21
N LEU A 80 3.98 -16.71 -11.50
CA LEU A 80 3.76 -16.28 -10.11
C LEU A 80 4.31 -17.30 -9.10
N ALA A 81 4.46 -16.87 -7.85
CA ALA A 81 4.70 -17.79 -6.74
C ALA A 81 3.59 -18.86 -6.68
N PRO A 82 3.92 -20.14 -6.39
CA PRO A 82 2.98 -21.26 -6.44
C PRO A 82 2.03 -21.25 -5.24
N ARG A 83 0.98 -20.43 -5.33
CA ARG A 83 -0.08 -20.29 -4.34
C ARG A 83 -1.39 -19.95 -5.03
N ASP A 84 -2.49 -20.19 -4.33
CA ASP A 84 -3.83 -19.80 -4.77
C ASP A 84 -3.96 -18.27 -4.88
N VAL A 85 -4.43 -17.81 -6.04
CA VAL A 85 -4.63 -16.40 -6.35
C VAL A 85 -6.01 -16.14 -6.96
N ASP A 86 -6.42 -14.88 -6.90
CA ASP A 86 -7.61 -14.38 -7.56
C ASP A 86 -7.20 -13.29 -8.57
N ALA A 87 -7.70 -13.42 -9.80
CA ALA A 87 -7.44 -12.47 -10.87
C ALA A 87 -8.67 -11.58 -11.15
N TYR A 88 -8.41 -10.30 -11.42
CA TYR A 88 -9.42 -9.28 -11.68
C TYR A 88 -9.09 -8.57 -13.01
N ALA A 89 -9.99 -8.65 -13.97
CA ALA A 89 -9.84 -7.97 -15.26
C ALA A 89 -10.37 -6.54 -15.16
N LEU A 90 -9.53 -5.57 -15.53
CA LEU A 90 -9.93 -4.17 -15.67
C LEU A 90 -10.68 -3.99 -17.00
N ALA A 91 -11.84 -3.33 -16.93
CA ALA A 91 -12.63 -2.96 -18.08
C ALA A 91 -13.12 -1.50 -17.93
N SER A 92 -13.45 -0.89 -19.07
CA SER A 92 -14.26 0.34 -19.07
C SER A 92 -15.70 -0.02 -18.71
N ALA A 93 -16.35 0.80 -17.89
CA ALA A 93 -17.76 0.67 -17.56
C ALA A 93 -18.65 0.85 -18.80
N ASP A 94 -18.22 1.71 -19.74
CA ASP A 94 -18.79 1.83 -21.08
C ASP A 94 -17.79 1.31 -22.12
N PRO A 95 -18.09 0.20 -22.83
CA PRO A 95 -17.22 -0.34 -23.87
C PRO A 95 -16.91 0.64 -25.01
N ALA A 96 -17.74 1.66 -25.23
CA ALA A 96 -17.49 2.70 -26.23
C ALA A 96 -16.43 3.73 -25.77
N VAL A 97 -16.18 3.81 -24.46
CA VAL A 97 -15.22 4.73 -23.87
C VAL A 97 -13.86 4.05 -23.74
N ARG A 98 -12.84 4.68 -24.33
CA ARG A 98 -11.44 4.29 -24.08
C ARG A 98 -10.90 5.08 -22.90
N LEU A 99 -10.35 4.36 -21.93
CA LEU A 99 -9.59 4.92 -20.82
C LEU A 99 -8.30 5.56 -21.39
N GLN A 100 -8.05 6.83 -21.09
CA GLN A 100 -6.88 7.57 -21.56
C GLN A 100 -6.53 8.70 -20.59
N GLY A 101 -5.29 9.17 -20.61
CA GLY A 101 -4.83 10.32 -19.83
C GLY A 101 -4.87 10.06 -18.32
N ALA A 102 -5.23 11.09 -17.55
CA ALA A 102 -5.19 11.05 -16.08
C ALA A 102 -5.97 9.87 -15.46
N ALA A 103 -7.08 9.45 -16.08
CA ALA A 103 -7.86 8.29 -15.63
C ALA A 103 -7.04 6.99 -15.75
N MET A 104 -6.32 6.82 -16.87
CA MET A 104 -5.43 5.67 -17.08
C MET A 104 -4.22 5.72 -16.12
N ASP A 105 -3.66 6.91 -15.89
CA ASP A 105 -2.53 7.08 -14.98
C ASP A 105 -2.93 6.73 -13.54
N LEU A 106 -4.11 7.19 -13.10
CA LEU A 106 -4.66 6.89 -11.77
C LEU A 106 -4.87 5.38 -11.58
N VAL A 107 -5.53 4.70 -12.52
CA VAL A 107 -5.78 3.26 -12.39
C VAL A 107 -4.50 2.44 -12.50
N THR A 108 -3.53 2.88 -13.30
CA THR A 108 -2.21 2.22 -13.38
C THR A 108 -1.47 2.36 -12.06
N GLY A 109 -1.46 3.57 -11.49
CA GLY A 109 -0.90 3.81 -10.15
C GLY A 109 -1.56 2.93 -9.10
N TRP A 110 -2.90 2.85 -9.10
CA TRP A 110 -3.65 2.01 -8.19
C TRP A 110 -3.34 0.52 -8.37
N LEU A 111 -3.26 0.02 -9.61
CA LEU A 111 -2.92 -1.39 -9.87
C LEU A 111 -1.54 -1.75 -9.30
N VAL A 112 -0.56 -0.87 -9.47
CA VAL A 112 0.79 -1.06 -8.90
C VAL A 112 0.75 -1.01 -7.38
N ALA A 113 0.00 -0.07 -6.80
CA ALA A 113 -0.19 0.05 -5.36
C ALA A 113 -0.86 -1.18 -4.74
N ALA A 114 -1.96 -1.63 -5.33
CA ALA A 114 -2.71 -2.81 -4.90
C ALA A 114 -1.86 -4.07 -5.00
N ALA A 115 -1.20 -4.30 -6.14
CA ALA A 115 -0.31 -5.44 -6.33
C ALA A 115 0.87 -5.40 -5.34
N ARG A 116 1.50 -4.25 -5.13
CA ARG A 116 2.58 -4.10 -4.14
C ARG A 116 2.10 -4.44 -2.74
N ARG A 117 0.99 -3.84 -2.29
CA ARG A 117 0.45 -4.02 -0.94
C ARG A 117 0.00 -5.45 -0.66
N SER A 118 -0.59 -6.12 -1.64
CA SER A 118 -1.02 -7.51 -1.49
C SER A 118 0.10 -8.52 -1.77
N GLY A 119 1.29 -8.08 -2.19
CA GLY A 119 2.32 -8.95 -2.77
C GLY A 119 1.84 -9.70 -4.03
N GLY A 120 0.88 -9.12 -4.74
CA GLY A 120 0.31 -9.60 -5.99
C GLY A 120 1.14 -9.20 -7.22
N ALA A 121 0.50 -9.21 -8.39
CA ALA A 121 1.12 -8.88 -9.66
C ALA A 121 0.11 -8.28 -10.64
N ILE A 122 0.62 -7.76 -11.76
CA ILE A 122 -0.15 -7.20 -12.86
C ILE A 122 0.16 -8.01 -14.11
N VAL A 123 -0.88 -8.47 -14.78
CA VAL A 123 -0.80 -9.09 -16.11
C VAL A 123 -1.23 -8.04 -17.13
N PRO A 124 -0.33 -7.49 -17.96
CA PRO A 124 -0.68 -6.54 -19.01
C PRO A 124 -1.65 -7.13 -20.04
N ALA A 125 -2.38 -6.27 -20.74
CA ALA A 125 -3.39 -6.69 -21.73
C ALA A 125 -2.78 -7.47 -22.90
N ASP A 126 -1.56 -7.12 -23.31
CA ASP A 126 -0.80 -7.81 -24.35
C ASP A 126 -0.19 -9.15 -23.88
N ARG A 127 -0.29 -9.45 -22.57
CA ARG A 127 0.31 -10.61 -21.90
C ARG A 127 1.81 -10.76 -22.18
N ALA A 128 2.50 -9.67 -22.55
CA ALA A 128 3.89 -9.73 -22.97
C ALA A 128 4.82 -10.08 -21.79
N ARG A 129 4.55 -9.53 -20.61
CA ARG A 129 5.32 -9.82 -19.39
C ARG A 129 4.54 -9.54 -18.12
N LEU A 130 4.49 -10.51 -17.22
CA LEU A 130 4.00 -10.31 -15.86
C LEU A 130 4.86 -9.26 -15.13
N VAL A 131 4.22 -8.30 -14.48
CA VAL A 131 4.87 -7.29 -13.63
C VAL A 131 4.55 -7.62 -12.18
N GLN A 132 5.57 -7.92 -11.37
CA GLN A 132 5.43 -8.11 -9.93
C GLN A 132 6.11 -6.96 -9.20
N PRO A 133 5.36 -5.95 -8.75
CA PRO A 133 5.94 -4.87 -7.96
C PRO A 133 6.56 -5.42 -6.67
N ASP A 134 7.74 -4.93 -6.33
CA ASP A 134 8.42 -5.28 -5.08
C ASP A 134 7.56 -4.87 -3.86
N PRO A 135 7.07 -5.83 -3.06
CA PRO A 135 6.18 -5.57 -1.93
C PRO A 135 6.86 -4.76 -0.82
N SER A 136 8.19 -4.83 -0.74
CA SER A 136 8.98 -4.19 0.32
C SER A 136 9.44 -2.77 -0.05
N ALA A 137 9.06 -2.26 -1.22
CA ALA A 137 9.49 -0.94 -1.70
C ALA A 137 8.84 0.23 -0.93
N ALA A 138 7.64 0.03 -0.37
CA ALA A 138 6.89 1.08 0.33
C ALA A 138 7.29 1.19 1.81
N VAL A 139 8.45 1.81 2.07
CA VAL A 139 8.95 2.02 3.44
C VAL A 139 8.54 3.34 4.06
N ASP A 140 8.28 4.36 3.25
CA ASP A 140 7.94 5.69 3.72
C ASP A 140 6.53 5.74 4.31
N LEU A 141 6.39 6.50 5.39
CA LEU A 141 5.14 6.66 6.12
C LEU A 141 4.87 8.16 6.32
N THR A 142 3.61 8.54 6.20
CA THR A 142 3.14 9.88 6.57
C THR A 142 2.10 9.73 7.68
N LEU A 143 2.38 10.34 8.83
CA LEU A 143 1.39 10.49 9.89
C LEU A 143 0.65 11.80 9.70
N TRP A 144 -0.67 11.73 9.59
CA TRP A 144 -1.55 12.89 9.56
C TRP A 144 -2.13 13.11 10.95
N SER A 145 -1.94 14.30 11.53
CA SER A 145 -2.55 14.68 12.81
C SER A 145 -3.17 16.09 12.82
N ALA A 146 -4.13 16.29 13.72
CA ALA A 146 -4.65 17.60 14.08
C ALA A 146 -3.71 18.40 14.98
N VAL A 147 -2.74 17.73 15.61
CA VAL A 147 -1.89 18.30 16.65
C VAL A 147 -0.53 18.69 16.07
N PRO A 148 -0.15 19.99 16.09
CA PRO A 148 1.21 20.41 15.74
C PRO A 148 2.21 19.95 16.79
N MET A 149 3.46 19.77 16.36
CA MET A 149 4.60 19.42 17.22
C MET A 149 5.81 20.24 16.76
N SER A 150 6.63 20.66 17.71
CA SER A 150 7.91 21.32 17.41
C SER A 150 9.03 20.31 17.16
N ALA A 151 10.10 20.75 16.47
CA ALA A 151 11.29 19.93 16.29
C ALA A 151 11.89 19.43 17.61
N HIS A 152 11.85 20.27 18.66
CA HIS A 152 12.42 19.95 19.97
C HIS A 152 11.63 18.84 20.69
N GLU A 153 10.32 18.76 20.46
CA GLU A 153 9.47 17.67 20.96
C GLU A 153 9.64 16.39 20.14
N ALA A 154 9.82 16.52 18.82
CA ALA A 154 9.95 15.37 17.91
C ALA A 154 11.28 14.61 18.11
N VAL A 155 12.40 15.33 18.27
CA VAL A 155 13.74 14.73 18.40
C VAL A 155 13.83 13.63 19.48
N PRO A 156 13.43 13.86 20.74
CA PRO A 156 13.51 12.83 21.77
C PRO A 156 12.60 11.62 21.48
N LEU A 157 11.51 11.80 20.74
CA LEU A 157 10.60 10.70 20.37
C LEU A 157 11.19 9.79 19.29
N VAL A 158 11.86 10.36 18.30
CA VAL A 158 12.37 9.60 17.14
C VAL A 158 13.77 9.04 17.36
N ARG A 159 14.59 9.65 18.21
CA ARG A 159 15.97 9.22 18.50
C ARG A 159 16.15 7.75 18.89
N PRO A 160 15.26 7.13 19.71
CA PRO A 160 15.38 5.71 20.01
C PRO A 160 15.30 4.81 18.77
N ALA A 161 14.60 5.25 17.72
CA ALA A 161 14.44 4.52 16.47
C ALA A 161 15.46 4.94 15.40
N LEU A 162 15.82 6.23 15.38
CA LEU A 162 16.68 6.88 14.39
C LEU A 162 17.92 7.44 15.09
N HIS A 163 18.93 6.60 15.28
CA HIS A 163 20.14 6.99 16.01
C HIS A 163 20.86 8.14 15.30
N GLY A 164 21.37 9.11 16.06
CA GLY A 164 22.00 10.30 15.50
C GLY A 164 21.02 11.33 14.92
N ALA A 165 19.70 11.15 15.09
CA ALA A 165 18.71 12.14 14.68
C ALA A 165 19.00 13.53 15.28
N ARG A 166 19.20 14.49 14.38
CA ARG A 166 19.47 15.89 14.69
C ARG A 166 18.53 16.79 13.91
N ILE A 167 18.19 17.93 14.50
CA ILE A 167 17.50 18.99 13.76
C ILE A 167 18.46 19.41 12.64
N GLY A 168 17.99 19.29 11.42
CA GLY A 168 18.73 19.68 10.23
C GLY A 168 17.96 20.74 9.48
N ALA A 169 18.66 21.56 8.70
CA ALA A 169 18.06 22.07 7.48
C ALA A 169 17.95 20.88 6.52
N GLY A 170 16.93 20.03 6.69
CA GLY A 170 16.46 19.26 5.54
C GLY A 170 16.05 20.23 4.43
N GLU A 171 15.76 19.74 3.23
CA GLU A 171 15.08 20.54 2.20
C GLU A 171 13.67 20.94 2.69
N VAL A 172 13.61 21.84 3.66
CA VAL A 172 12.52 22.75 3.85
C VAL A 172 12.67 23.74 2.70
N PRO A 173 11.65 23.98 1.87
CA PRO A 173 11.70 25.06 0.88
C PRO A 173 12.23 26.30 1.59
N SER A 174 13.32 26.88 1.07
CA SER A 174 14.08 28.03 1.60
C SER A 174 13.47 28.65 2.87
N GLN A 175 14.22 28.65 3.98
CA GLN A 175 13.81 29.19 5.30
C GLN A 175 13.13 30.58 5.26
N ALA A 176 13.28 31.34 4.18
CA ALA A 176 12.51 32.56 3.92
C ALA A 176 10.97 32.36 3.87
N TYR A 177 10.47 31.13 3.65
CA TYR A 177 9.04 30.81 3.51
C TYR A 177 8.60 29.51 4.20
N ALA A 178 9.36 29.01 5.18
CA ALA A 178 8.92 27.84 5.94
C ALA A 178 7.61 28.17 6.69
N PRO A 179 6.52 27.41 6.49
CA PRO A 179 5.28 27.61 7.24
C PRO A 179 5.55 27.58 8.75
N GLU A 180 4.84 28.39 9.53
CA GLU A 180 4.96 28.41 10.98
C GLU A 180 4.75 27.00 11.55
N GLY A 181 5.73 26.49 12.31
CA GLY A 181 5.73 25.16 12.91
C GLY A 181 6.29 24.02 12.03
N ALA A 182 6.68 24.30 10.77
CA ALA A 182 7.35 23.30 9.94
C ALA A 182 8.79 23.00 10.44
N PHE A 183 9.21 21.73 10.38
CA PHE A 183 10.56 21.34 10.77
C PHE A 183 11.10 20.13 10.00
N SER A 184 12.41 19.91 10.12
CA SER A 184 13.08 18.69 9.64
C SER A 184 14.06 18.14 10.68
N VAL A 185 13.99 16.83 10.91
CA VAL A 185 14.93 16.05 11.73
C VAL A 185 15.50 14.93 10.87
N THR A 186 16.82 14.82 10.80
CA THR A 186 17.50 13.85 9.92
C THR A 186 18.44 12.97 10.73
N ALA A 187 18.38 11.67 10.49
CA ALA A 187 19.36 10.68 10.90
C ALA A 187 20.11 10.16 9.67
N VAL A 188 21.43 10.06 9.76
CA VAL A 188 22.30 9.60 8.66
C VAL A 188 22.94 8.28 9.06
N PHE A 189 22.90 7.32 8.15
CA PHE A 189 23.44 5.98 8.27
C PHE A 189 24.45 5.74 7.15
N GLU A 190 25.70 5.45 7.52
CA GLU A 190 26.84 5.37 6.58
C GLU A 190 26.57 4.48 5.36
N TYR A 191 25.93 3.33 5.57
CA TYR A 191 25.66 2.35 4.51
C TYR A 191 24.22 2.33 4.02
N ASP A 192 23.32 2.99 4.74
CA ASP A 192 21.87 2.89 4.48
C ASP A 192 21.26 4.21 4.02
N GLY A 193 22.01 5.31 3.96
CA GLY A 193 21.49 6.62 3.54
C GLY A 193 20.93 7.42 4.71
N ALA A 194 19.87 8.18 4.50
CA ALA A 194 19.30 9.03 5.54
C ALA A 194 17.80 8.77 5.74
N VAL A 195 17.32 8.94 6.96
CA VAL A 195 15.89 9.01 7.27
C VAL A 195 15.58 10.42 7.75
N THR A 196 14.62 11.06 7.10
CA THR A 196 14.17 12.41 7.41
C THR A 196 12.74 12.38 7.92
N VAL A 197 12.53 13.03 9.07
CA VAL A 197 11.21 13.35 9.61
C VAL A 197 10.94 14.81 9.31
N ARG A 198 10.01 15.09 8.40
CA ARG A 198 9.57 16.44 8.05
C ARG A 198 8.15 16.65 8.55
N ALA A 199 7.90 17.78 9.21
CA ALA A 199 6.55 18.19 9.55
C ALA A 199 6.20 19.47 8.81
N ASP A 200 4.99 19.51 8.26
CA ASP A 200 4.43 20.67 7.59
C ASP A 200 2.91 20.61 7.56
N ARG A 201 2.29 21.77 7.34
CA ARG A 201 0.86 21.85 7.06
C ARG A 201 0.65 21.60 5.57
N SER A 202 -0.09 20.56 5.23
CA SER A 202 -0.43 20.22 3.85
C SER A 202 -1.92 20.38 3.60
N THR A 203 -2.26 20.81 2.39
CA THR A 203 -3.62 20.77 1.84
C THR A 203 -3.78 19.66 0.79
N ASP A 204 -2.68 19.04 0.38
CA ASP A 204 -2.65 17.89 -0.51
C ASP A 204 -2.78 16.61 0.32
N VAL A 205 -4.03 16.19 0.54
CA VAL A 205 -4.39 15.09 1.44
C VAL A 205 -4.64 13.82 0.62
N PRO A 206 -4.00 12.67 0.95
CA PRO A 206 -4.25 11.39 0.30
C PRO A 206 -5.74 11.01 0.27
N MET A 207 -6.20 10.48 -0.86
CA MET A 207 -7.61 10.17 -1.09
C MET A 207 -8.20 9.25 -0.02
N VAL A 208 -7.43 8.29 0.50
CA VAL A 208 -7.88 7.37 1.55
C VAL A 208 -8.38 8.09 2.81
N LEU A 209 -7.84 9.28 3.13
CA LEU A 209 -8.27 10.05 4.30
C LEU A 209 -9.63 10.73 4.11
N SER A 210 -10.12 10.86 2.87
CA SER A 210 -11.49 11.32 2.60
C SER A 210 -12.56 10.37 3.14
N THR A 211 -12.17 9.14 3.47
CA THR A 211 -13.05 8.13 4.10
C THR A 211 -13.18 8.31 5.62
N LEU A 212 -12.38 9.20 6.22
CA LEU A 212 -12.35 9.47 7.66
C LEU A 212 -12.94 10.85 7.97
N ASP A 213 -13.33 11.07 9.23
CA ASP A 213 -13.62 12.43 9.69
C ASP A 213 -12.33 13.26 9.66
N TRP A 214 -12.40 14.50 9.16
CA TRP A 214 -11.23 15.38 9.08
C TRP A 214 -10.54 15.62 10.42
N ARG A 215 -11.26 15.48 11.53
CA ARG A 215 -10.72 15.59 12.89
C ARG A 215 -9.81 14.43 13.26
N GLU A 216 -9.93 13.29 12.58
CA GLU A 216 -9.10 12.12 12.83
C GLU A 216 -7.70 12.25 12.24
N TYR A 217 -7.53 13.03 11.16
CA TYR A 217 -6.24 13.17 10.48
C TYR A 217 -5.68 14.60 10.47
N GLY A 218 -6.51 15.65 10.49
CA GLY A 218 -6.06 17.04 10.58
C GLY A 218 -5.09 17.53 9.48
N PRO A 219 -4.58 18.78 9.59
CA PRO A 219 -3.81 19.41 8.51
C PRO A 219 -2.29 19.17 8.60
N TRP A 220 -1.78 18.55 9.67
CA TRP A 220 -0.35 18.36 9.87
C TRP A 220 0.10 17.01 9.34
N ALA A 221 1.04 17.02 8.41
CA ALA A 221 1.68 15.84 7.87
C ALA A 221 3.09 15.71 8.45
N TYR A 222 3.36 14.55 9.05
CA TYR A 222 4.68 14.13 9.53
C TYR A 222 5.20 13.06 8.59
N HIS A 223 6.00 13.47 7.62
CA HIS A 223 6.61 12.59 6.63
C HIS A 223 7.87 11.95 7.21
N VAL A 224 7.91 10.63 7.30
CA VAL A 224 9.08 9.84 7.67
C VAL A 224 9.57 9.12 6.42
N VAL A 225 10.58 9.70 5.78
CA VAL A 225 11.03 9.32 4.43
C VAL A 225 12.46 8.83 4.47
N TRP A 226 12.73 7.74 3.76
CA TRP A 226 14.07 7.23 3.53
C TRP A 226 14.65 7.75 2.21
N GLN A 227 15.88 8.27 2.29
CA GLN A 227 16.69 8.64 1.15
C GLN A 227 17.89 7.68 1.08
N PRO A 228 17.95 6.77 0.08
CA PRO A 228 19.08 5.87 -0.08
C PRO A 228 20.37 6.64 -0.43
N THR A 229 21.51 5.99 -0.25
CA THR A 229 22.83 6.50 -0.70
C THR A 229 22.90 6.77 -2.20
N SER A 230 22.15 5.97 -2.97
CA SER A 230 22.00 6.03 -4.42
C SER A 230 20.53 6.25 -4.78
N PRO A 231 20.06 7.51 -4.89
CA PRO A 231 18.66 7.87 -5.20
C PRO A 231 18.15 7.28 -6.51
N GLU A 232 19.02 7.07 -7.50
CA GLU A 232 18.71 6.47 -8.78
C GLU A 232 18.08 5.08 -8.66
N GLU A 233 18.43 4.31 -7.62
CA GLU A 233 17.91 2.97 -7.38
C GLU A 233 16.40 2.95 -7.09
N LEU A 234 15.81 4.07 -6.65
CA LEU A 234 14.36 4.19 -6.42
C LEU A 234 13.54 4.05 -7.71
N THR A 235 14.16 4.31 -8.86
CA THR A 235 13.50 4.29 -10.18
C THR A 235 13.78 3.01 -10.96
N MET A 236 14.65 2.13 -10.45
CA MET A 236 15.04 0.91 -11.13
C MET A 236 13.99 -0.20 -10.93
N ASP A 237 13.65 -0.91 -12.01
CA ASP A 237 12.78 -2.09 -11.97
C ASP A 237 13.35 -3.21 -11.09
N GLN A 238 14.68 -3.33 -11.08
CA GLN A 238 15.41 -4.31 -10.28
C GLN A 238 16.53 -3.57 -9.53
N PRO A 239 16.26 -3.10 -8.29
CA PRO A 239 17.28 -2.45 -7.47
C PRO A 239 18.39 -3.43 -7.10
N SER A 240 19.55 -2.89 -6.73
CA SER A 240 20.69 -3.69 -6.32
C SER A 240 20.40 -4.45 -5.00
N PRO A 241 21.07 -5.60 -4.76
CA PRO A 241 20.96 -6.29 -3.48
C PRO A 241 21.33 -5.40 -2.27
N LEU A 242 22.28 -4.48 -2.45
CA LEU A 242 22.69 -3.55 -1.39
C LEU A 242 21.58 -2.56 -1.03
N HIS A 243 20.86 -2.03 -2.03
CA HIS A 243 19.69 -1.18 -1.79
C HIS A 243 18.57 -1.93 -1.09
N VAL A 244 18.29 -3.17 -1.51
CA VAL A 244 17.27 -4.00 -0.84
C VAL A 244 17.64 -4.27 0.62
N ILE A 245 18.92 -4.56 0.91
CA ILE A 245 19.42 -4.74 2.28
C ILE A 245 19.30 -3.43 3.08
N ALA A 246 19.74 -2.30 2.52
CA ALA A 246 19.67 -1.00 3.18
C ALA A 246 18.22 -0.65 3.55
N ARG A 247 17.30 -0.78 2.59
CA ARG A 247 15.86 -0.57 2.78
C ARG A 247 15.28 -1.46 3.88
N SER A 248 15.66 -2.75 3.87
CA SER A 248 15.23 -3.72 4.89
C SER A 248 15.71 -3.32 6.29
N ARG A 249 16.95 -2.82 6.43
CA ARG A 249 17.50 -2.36 7.72
C ARG A 249 16.82 -1.10 8.26
N VAL A 250 16.49 -0.14 7.40
CA VAL A 250 15.89 1.14 7.83
C VAL A 250 14.39 1.06 8.09
N SER A 251 13.67 0.17 7.40
CA SER A 251 12.21 0.06 7.46
C SER A 251 11.65 -0.07 8.90
N PRO A 252 12.22 -0.94 9.78
CA PRO A 252 11.80 -0.99 11.18
C PRO A 252 12.03 0.32 11.95
N GLY A 253 13.10 1.06 11.61
CA GLY A 253 13.38 2.38 12.18
C GLY A 253 12.32 3.41 11.83
N ILE A 254 11.89 3.44 10.56
CA ILE A 254 10.81 4.31 10.06
C ILE A 254 9.49 3.99 10.78
N ALA A 255 9.14 2.70 10.86
CA ALA A 255 7.93 2.27 11.55
C ALA A 255 7.94 2.64 13.04
N ARG A 256 9.06 2.44 13.74
CA ARG A 256 9.20 2.82 15.16
C ARG A 256 9.15 4.34 15.38
N ALA A 257 9.78 5.12 14.51
CA ALA A 257 9.73 6.58 14.57
C ALA A 257 8.29 7.08 14.36
N THR A 258 7.60 6.57 13.34
CA THR A 258 6.20 6.88 13.06
C THR A 258 5.30 6.50 14.23
N ALA A 259 5.49 5.31 14.82
CA ALA A 259 4.74 4.87 16.00
C ALA A 259 5.02 5.71 17.25
N ALA A 260 6.22 6.28 17.39
CA ALA A 260 6.53 7.20 18.48
C ALA A 260 5.81 8.55 18.31
N LEU A 261 5.80 9.09 17.10
CA LEU A 261 5.04 10.31 16.76
C LEU A 261 3.54 10.08 16.95
N TRP A 262 3.00 8.99 16.40
CA TRP A 262 1.58 8.66 16.48
C TRP A 262 1.09 8.53 17.93
N ARG A 263 1.88 7.93 18.82
CA ARG A 263 1.55 7.88 20.26
C ARG A 263 1.53 9.25 20.94
N ALA A 264 2.29 10.22 20.43
CA ALA A 264 2.37 11.55 21.01
C ALA A 264 1.26 12.50 20.51
N VAL A 265 0.91 12.42 19.22
CA VAL A 265 -0.02 13.37 18.57
C VAL A 265 -1.32 12.74 18.06
N GLY A 266 -1.49 11.43 18.20
CA GLY A 266 -2.60 10.70 17.59
C GLY A 266 -2.58 10.82 16.07
N GLY A 267 -3.71 10.50 15.43
CA GLY A 267 -3.88 10.67 13.98
C GLY A 267 -4.00 9.38 13.18
N SER A 268 -3.84 9.50 11.86
CA SER A 268 -3.91 8.39 10.91
C SER A 268 -2.59 8.26 10.15
N VAL A 269 -2.09 7.03 9.99
CA VAL A 269 -0.86 6.77 9.24
C VAL A 269 -1.20 6.28 7.84
N VAL A 270 -0.56 6.86 6.83
CA VAL A 270 -0.70 6.50 5.42
C VAL A 270 0.67 6.12 4.87
N ASP A 271 0.76 5.02 4.13
CA ASP A 271 2.00 4.64 3.43
C ASP A 271 2.18 5.40 2.11
N SER A 272 3.37 5.29 1.50
CA SER A 272 3.65 5.91 0.20
C SER A 272 2.81 5.40 -0.97
N MET A 273 2.03 4.33 -0.77
CA MET A 273 1.11 3.78 -1.77
C MET A 273 -0.33 4.28 -1.59
N GLY A 274 -0.55 5.24 -0.68
CA GLY A 274 -1.85 5.86 -0.46
C GLY A 274 -2.80 5.01 0.39
N PHE A 275 -2.27 4.11 1.21
CA PHE A 275 -3.07 3.21 2.02
C PHE A 275 -2.96 3.51 3.52
N LEU A 276 -4.06 3.38 4.25
CA LEU A 276 -4.05 3.44 5.72
C LEU A 276 -3.25 2.27 6.32
N VAL A 277 -2.32 2.60 7.19
CA VAL A 277 -1.52 1.65 7.98
C VAL A 277 -2.14 1.52 9.36
N THR A 278 -2.60 0.32 9.70
CA THR A 278 -3.21 0.06 11.02
C THR A 278 -2.14 0.06 12.12
N PRO A 279 -2.52 0.25 13.40
CA PRO A 279 -1.58 0.11 14.51
C PRO A 279 -0.89 -1.27 14.55
N ASP A 280 -1.60 -2.32 14.13
CA ASP A 280 -1.08 -3.69 14.10
C ASP A 280 -0.06 -3.85 12.98
N GLU A 281 -0.37 -3.36 11.78
CA GLU A 281 0.56 -3.33 10.64
C GLU A 281 1.82 -2.51 10.98
N LEU A 282 1.66 -1.37 11.65
CA LEU A 282 2.79 -0.55 12.08
C LEU A 282 3.68 -1.28 13.10
N ARG A 283 3.08 -2.03 14.03
CA ARG A 283 3.82 -2.88 14.98
C ARG A 283 4.54 -4.03 14.27
N GLU A 284 3.91 -4.68 13.30
CA GLU A 284 4.54 -5.72 12.47
C GLU A 284 5.79 -5.17 11.77
N ARG A 285 5.66 -4.03 11.06
CA ARG A 285 6.79 -3.36 10.40
C ARG A 285 7.92 -2.99 11.38
N ALA A 286 7.58 -2.56 12.59
CA ALA A 286 8.55 -2.19 13.62
C ALA A 286 9.35 -3.38 14.21
N SER A 287 8.79 -4.59 14.14
CA SER A 287 9.30 -5.81 14.79
C SER A 287 10.33 -6.60 13.98
N ASN A 288 10.58 -6.21 12.72
CA ASN A 288 11.50 -6.89 11.80
C ASN A 288 11.11 -8.36 11.49
N ILE A 289 9.84 -8.72 11.71
CA ILE A 289 9.29 -10.00 11.27
C ILE A 289 8.92 -9.83 9.80
N ALA A 290 9.86 -10.17 8.90
CA ALA A 290 9.56 -10.30 7.49
C ALA A 290 8.44 -11.35 7.30
N ARG A 291 7.40 -11.02 6.50
CA ARG A 291 6.51 -12.02 5.89
C ARG A 291 7.14 -12.55 4.62
#